data_AF-A0A379JLM5-F1
#
_entry.id   AF-A0A379JLM5-F1
#
_cell.length_a   1.000
_cell.length_b   1.000
_cell.length_c   1.000
_cell.angle_alpha   90.00
_cell.angle_beta   90.00
_cell.angle_gamma   90.00
#
_symmetry.space_group_name_H-M   'P 1'
#
loop_
_entity.id
_entity.type
_entity.pdbx_description
1 polymer ?
#
loop_
_entity_poly.entity_id
_entity_poly.type
_entity_poly.pdbx_seq_one_letter_code
_entity_poly.pdbx_strand_id
1 'polypeptide(L)'
;MTPNRRTRALWFGVVAAAIVGLIDAATGRTWDLVTVFGIIGLLGVLGLVRFGGRATLSVRTDLARWLAQRAAEGGEPVHRVADRAVAAYRAGIIGDDERQP
;
A
#
# COMPACT_ATOMS: atom_id res chain seq x y z
N MET A 1 2.75 -7.34 -7.02
CA MET A 1 3.22 -5.96 -7.25
C MET A 1 2.76 -5.09 -6.08
N THR A 2 3.66 -4.69 -5.19
CA THR A 2 3.33 -3.68 -4.17
C THR A 2 3.08 -2.34 -4.86
N PRO A 3 2.03 -1.59 -4.51
CA PRO A 3 1.73 -0.31 -5.13
C PRO A 3 2.92 0.63 -4.87
N ASN A 4 3.52 1.13 -5.94
CA ASN A 4 4.59 2.10 -5.79
C ASN A 4 4.00 3.44 -5.25
N ARG A 5 4.82 4.26 -4.58
CA ARG A 5 4.35 5.55 -4.01
C ARG A 5 3.68 6.45 -5.06
N ARG A 6 4.12 6.36 -6.32
CA ARG A 6 3.56 7.10 -7.46
C ARG A 6 2.13 6.65 -7.80
N THR A 7 1.84 5.35 -7.79
CA THR A 7 0.51 4.78 -8.03
C THR A 7 -0.46 5.23 -6.96
N ARG A 8 -0.04 5.27 -5.69
CA ARG A 8 -0.89 5.82 -4.61
C ARG A 8 -1.19 7.31 -4.83
N ALA A 9 -0.19 8.11 -5.19
CA ALA A 9 -0.38 9.53 -5.48
C ALA A 9 -1.32 9.77 -6.67
N LEU A 10 -1.21 8.95 -7.73
CA LEU A 10 -2.12 9.00 -8.88
C LEU A 10 -3.57 8.71 -8.47
N TRP A 11 -3.80 7.66 -7.68
CA TRP A 11 -5.15 7.36 -7.20
C TRP A 11 -5.72 8.45 -6.30
N PHE A 12 -4.90 9.06 -5.44
CA PHE A 12 -5.33 10.24 -4.67
C PHE A 12 -5.73 11.40 -5.58
N GLY A 13 -4.96 11.68 -6.63
CA GLY A 13 -5.31 12.69 -7.63
C GLY A 13 -6.64 12.41 -8.32
N VAL A 14 -6.88 11.16 -8.71
CA VAL A 14 -8.16 10.73 -9.32
C VAL A 14 -9.33 10.95 -8.37
N VAL A 15 -9.20 10.55 -7.10
CA VAL A 15 -10.26 10.74 -6.09
C VAL A 15 -10.50 12.24 -5.84
N ALA A 16 -9.45 13.05 -5.72
CA ALA A 16 -9.58 14.49 -5.51
C ALA A 16 -10.29 15.17 -6.70
N ALA A 17 -9.89 14.85 -7.93
CA ALA A 17 -10.53 15.38 -9.13
C ALA A 17 -12.00 14.94 -9.23
N ALA A 18 -12.29 13.68 -8.89
CA ALA A 18 -13.67 13.17 -8.85
C ALA A 18 -14.54 13.91 -7.84
N ILE A 19 -14.02 14.22 -6.65
CA ILE A 19 -14.74 15.01 -5.64
C ILE A 19 -15.04 16.42 -6.16
N VAL A 20 -14.07 17.09 -6.78
CA VAL A 20 -14.27 18.43 -7.36
C VAL A 20 -15.35 18.39 -8.44
N GLY A 21 -15.26 17.43 -9.37
CA GLY A 21 -16.28 17.26 -10.41
C GLY A 21 -17.67 16.91 -9.87
N LEU A 22 -17.74 16.12 -8.79
CA LEU A 22 -18.99 15.78 -8.13
C LEU A 22 -19.68 17.02 -7.52
N ILE A 23 -18.90 17.88 -6.85
CA ILE A 23 -19.40 19.13 -6.25
C ILE A 23 -19.87 20.10 -7.33
N ASP A 24 -19.09 20.26 -8.40
CA ASP A 24 -19.44 21.11 -9.54
C ASP A 24 -20.72 20.64 -10.22
N ALA A 25 -20.82 19.35 -10.55
CA ALA A 25 -22.00 18.76 -11.18
C ALA A 25 -23.26 18.85 -10.30
N ALA A 26 -23.12 18.66 -8.98
CA ALA A 26 -24.22 18.82 -8.04
C ALA A 26 -24.72 20.28 -7.98
N THR A 27 -23.79 21.24 -8.03
CA THR A 27 -24.11 22.67 -8.08
C THR A 27 -24.78 23.06 -9.40
N GLY A 28 -24.28 22.50 -10.51
CA GLY A 28 -24.82 22.68 -11.86
C GLY A 28 -26.10 21.88 -12.15
N ARG A 29 -26.59 21.07 -11.20
CA ARG A 29 -27.79 20.20 -11.34
C ARG A 29 -27.72 19.20 -12.49
N THR A 30 -26.52 18.84 -12.93
CA THR A 30 -26.26 17.85 -13.98
C THR A 30 -26.07 16.46 -13.35
N TRP A 31 -27.19 15.78 -13.11
CA TRP A 31 -27.22 14.49 -12.40
C TRP A 31 -26.44 13.36 -13.08
N ASP A 32 -26.27 13.41 -14.40
CA ASP A 32 -25.44 12.45 -15.14
C ASP A 32 -23.96 12.57 -14.72
N LEU A 33 -23.42 13.79 -14.70
CA LEU A 33 -22.05 14.07 -14.26
C LEU A 33 -21.84 13.72 -12.78
N VAL A 34 -22.84 13.96 -11.93
CA VAL A 34 -22.80 13.53 -10.52
C VAL A 34 -22.61 12.02 -10.42
N THR A 35 -23.36 11.26 -11.23
CA THR A 35 -23.28 9.80 -11.24
C THR A 35 -21.91 9.32 -11.72
N VAL A 36 -21.40 9.90 -12.81
CA VAL A 36 -20.08 9.56 -13.38
C VAL A 36 -18.96 9.85 -12.37
N PHE A 37 -18.92 11.05 -11.79
CA PHE A 37 -17.88 11.38 -10.80
C PHE A 37 -18.00 10.56 -9.52
N GLY A 38 -19.22 10.21 -9.10
CA GLY A 38 -19.44 9.30 -7.98
C GLY A 38 -18.85 7.91 -8.23
N ILE A 39 -19.08 7.34 -9.42
CA ILE A 39 -18.50 6.05 -9.82
C ILE A 39 -16.98 6.12 -9.90
N ILE A 40 -16.42 7.17 -10.50
CA ILE A 40 -14.97 7.36 -10.59
C ILE A 40 -14.35 7.46 -9.19
N GLY A 41 -14.97 8.24 -8.29
CA GLY A 41 -14.54 8.36 -6.89
C GLY A 41 -14.57 7.01 -6.17
N LEU A 42 -15.66 6.25 -6.31
CA LEU A 42 -15.81 4.93 -5.72
C LEU A 42 -14.72 3.96 -6.21
N LEU A 43 -14.47 3.92 -7.52
CA LEU A 43 -13.41 3.09 -8.11
C LEU A 43 -12.02 3.54 -7.63
N GLY A 44 -11.80 4.85 -7.48
CA GLY A 44 -10.56 5.39 -6.96
C GLY A 44 -10.28 4.97 -5.52
N VAL A 45 -11.30 5.01 -4.65
CA VAL A 45 -11.20 4.53 -3.26
C VAL A 45 -10.97 3.02 -3.23
N LEU A 46 -11.69 2.25 -4.05
CA LEU A 46 -11.53 0.81 -4.14
C LEU A 46 -10.11 0.43 -4.60
N GLY A 47 -9.56 1.17 -5.58
CA GLY A 47 -8.17 1.04 -6.00
C GLY A 47 -7.19 1.31 -4.87
N LEU A 48 -7.43 2.36 -4.07
CA LEU A 48 -6.60 2.68 -2.91
C LEU A 48 -6.55 1.54 -1.88
N VAL A 49 -7.71 0.94 -1.59
CA VAL A 49 -7.84 -0.15 -0.61
C VAL A 49 -7.25 -1.45 -1.16
N ARG A 50 -7.62 -1.82 -2.39
CA ARG A 50 -7.25 -3.10 -3.02
C ARG A 50 -5.76 -3.20 -3.28
N PHE A 51 -5.16 -2.10 -3.73
CA PHE A 51 -3.74 -2.07 -4.07
C PHE A 51 -2.89 -1.58 -2.92
N GLY A 52 -3.39 -0.75 -2.00
CA GLY A 52 -2.64 -0.17 -0.87
C GLY A 52 -2.20 -1.12 0.25
N GLY A 53 -2.78 -2.32 0.32
CA GLY A 53 -2.52 -3.29 1.39
C GLY A 53 -1.15 -3.97 1.28
N ARG A 54 -0.43 -4.09 2.40
CA ARG A 54 0.67 -5.07 2.51
C ARG A 54 0.06 -6.47 2.46
N ALA A 55 0.71 -7.40 1.75
CA ALA A 55 0.26 -8.79 1.74
C ALA A 55 0.29 -9.35 3.17
N THR A 56 -0.82 -9.89 3.64
CA THR A 56 -0.90 -10.59 4.93
C THR A 56 -0.23 -11.95 4.75
N LEU A 57 0.97 -12.10 5.29
CA LEU A 57 1.68 -13.38 5.28
C LEU A 57 1.31 -14.18 6.54
N SER A 58 0.94 -15.44 6.36
CA SER A 58 0.87 -16.38 7.49
C SER A 58 2.30 -16.75 7.88
N VAL A 59 2.70 -16.40 9.10
CA VAL A 59 4.02 -16.65 9.65
C VAL A 59 3.92 -17.77 10.68
N ARG A 60 4.91 -18.67 10.70
CA ARG A 60 4.98 -19.73 11.70
C ARG A 60 5.03 -19.12 13.12
N THR A 61 4.32 -19.73 14.07
CA THR A 61 4.06 -19.15 15.40
C THR A 61 5.34 -18.80 16.19
N ASP A 62 6.40 -19.57 15.99
CA ASP A 62 7.73 -19.32 16.57
C ASP A 62 8.38 -18.05 16.03
N LEU A 63 8.35 -17.84 14.71
CA LEU A 63 8.86 -16.62 14.07
C LEU A 63 8.02 -15.40 14.43
N ALA A 64 6.70 -15.56 14.54
CA ALA A 64 5.82 -14.49 15.01
C ALA A 64 6.19 -14.06 16.45
N ARG A 65 6.48 -15.02 17.33
CA ARG A 65 6.94 -14.74 18.70
C ARG A 65 8.31 -14.06 18.71
N TRP A 66 9.25 -14.54 17.90
CA TRP A 66 10.58 -13.93 17.77
C TRP A 66 10.49 -12.48 17.26
N LEU A 67 9.67 -12.22 16.25
CA LEU A 67 9.43 -10.88 15.70
C LEU A 67 8.82 -9.94 16.74
N ALA A 68 7.84 -10.42 17.53
CA ALA A 68 7.22 -9.65 18.59
C ALA A 68 8.21 -9.28 19.70
N GLN A 69 9.05 -10.23 20.11
CA GLN A 69 10.10 -9.99 21.10
C GLN A 69 11.12 -8.96 20.61
N ARG A 70 11.60 -9.09 19.36
CA ARG A 70 12.54 -8.13 18.79
C ARG A 70 11.97 -6.74 18.61
N ALA A 71 10.69 -6.64 18.26
CA ALA A 71 9.98 -5.37 18.21
C ALA A 71 9.91 -4.70 19.59
N ALA A 72 9.64 -5.48 20.64
CA ALA A 72 9.60 -4.99 22.02
C ALA A 72 10.98 -4.52 22.51
N GLU A 73 12.04 -5.29 22.23
CA GLU A 73 13.42 -4.92 22.58
C GLU A 73 13.89 -3.64 21.85
N GLY A 74 13.49 -3.45 20.59
CA GLY A 74 13.89 -2.31 19.77
C GLY A 74 12.98 -1.09 19.85
N GLY A 75 11.83 -1.17 20.53
CA GLY A 75 10.84 -0.08 20.58
C GLY A 75 10.23 0.28 19.22
N GLU A 76 10.27 -0.64 18.25
CA GLU A 76 9.82 -0.39 16.88
C GLU A 76 8.69 -1.34 16.48
N PRO A 77 7.81 -0.96 15.53
CA PRO A 77 6.70 -1.82 15.16
C PRO A 77 7.18 -3.08 14.42
N VAL A 78 6.54 -4.21 14.72
CA VAL A 78 6.85 -5.56 14.20
C VAL A 78 7.09 -5.60 12.68
N HIS A 79 6.30 -4.86 11.92
CA HIS A 79 6.44 -4.82 10.45
C HIS A 79 7.79 -4.26 9.98
N ARG A 80 8.41 -3.32 10.72
CA ARG A 80 9.74 -2.80 10.37
C ARG A 80 10.83 -3.83 10.60
N VAL A 81 10.72 -4.60 11.69
CA VAL A 81 11.63 -5.71 11.99
C VAL A 81 11.54 -6.76 10.88
N ALA A 82 10.33 -7.13 10.49
CA ALA A 82 10.10 -8.07 9.40
C ALA A 82 10.64 -7.55 8.05
N ASP A 83 10.35 -6.29 7.69
CA ASP A 83 10.85 -5.66 6.46
C ASP A 83 12.39 -5.67 6.42
N ARG A 84 13.05 -5.38 7.55
CA ARG A 84 14.53 -5.40 7.67
C ARG A 84 15.09 -6.82 7.53
N ALA A 85 14.48 -7.80 8.19
CA ALA A 85 14.91 -9.20 8.10
C ALA A 85 14.83 -9.72 6.66
N VAL A 86 13.74 -9.42 5.95
CA VAL A 86 13.58 -9.79 4.54
C VAL A 86 14.58 -9.04 3.64
N ALA A 87 14.83 -7.76 3.91
CA ALA A 87 15.81 -6.98 3.15
C ALA A 87 17.24 -7.53 3.33
N ALA A 88 17.63 -7.86 4.56
CA ALA A 88 18.93 -8.48 4.86
C ALA A 88 19.09 -9.84 4.19
N TYR A 89 18.03 -10.68 4.22
CA TYR A 89 18.02 -11.97 3.53
C TYR A 89 18.19 -11.81 2.01
N ARG A 90 17.45 -10.89 1.39
CA ARG A 90 17.60 -10.60 -0.05
C ARG A 90 18.98 -10.08 -0.42
N ALA A 91 19.55 -9.20 0.41
CA ALA A 91 20.89 -8.68 0.19
C ALA A 91 21.96 -9.77 0.29
N GLY A 92 21.80 -10.73 1.22
CA GLY A 92 22.67 -11.90 1.33
C GLY A 92 22.62 -12.79 0.09
N ILE A 93 21.41 -13.07 -0.43
CA ILE A 93 21.26 -13.87 -1.65
C ILE A 93 21.91 -13.20 -2.87
N ILE A 94 21.74 -11.89 -3.03
CA ILE A 94 22.32 -11.14 -4.17
C ILE A 94 23.85 -11.05 -4.03
N GLY A 95 24.35 -10.88 -2.81
CA GLY A 95 25.79 -10.77 -2.54
C GLY A 95 26.58 -12.08 -2.64
N ASP A 96 25.91 -13.23 -2.60
CA ASP A 96 26.54 -14.55 -2.83
C ASP A 96 26.69 -14.88 -4.32
N ASP A 97 25.85 -14.31 -5.21
CA ASP A 97 25.93 -14.46 -6.67
C ASP A 97 27.12 -13.67 -7.27
N GLU A 98 27.48 -12.51 -6.70
CA GLU A 98 28.64 -11.71 -7.14
C GLU A 98 30.00 -12.26 -6.65
N ARG A 99 30.00 -13.32 -5.83
CA ARG A 99 31.22 -13.93 -5.25
C ARG A 99 31.56 -15.31 -5.84
N GLN A 100 31.10 -15.62 -7.05
CA GLN A 100 31.64 -16.75 -7.82
C GLN A 100 32.59 -16.23 -8.93
N PRO A 101 33.87 -16.67 -8.95
CA PRO A 101 34.84 -16.33 -10.00
C PRO A 101 34.55 -17.01 -11.35
#